data_AF-A0A920IS43-F1
#
_entry.id   AF-A0A920IS43-F1
#
_cell.length_a   1.000
_cell.length_b   1.000
_cell.length_c   1.000
_cell.angle_alpha   90.00
_cell.angle_beta   90.00
_cell.angle_gamma   90.00
#
_symmetry.space_group_name_H-M   'P 1'
#
loop_
_entity.id
_entity.type
_entity.pdbx_description
1 polymer ?
#
loop_
_entity_poly.entity_id
_entity_poly.type
_entity_poly.pdbx_seq_one_letter_code
_entity_poly.pdbx_strand_id
1 'polypeptide(L)' 'MTDFNSALIPMVIEQTPRGERSFDIYSRLLKERVIFLSGPIDDYISNLVVAQLLFFRV' A
#
# COMPACT_ATOMS: atom_id res chain seq x y z
N MET A 1 7.37 21.55 17.69
CA MET A 1 7.53 20.08 17.88
C MET A 1 7.09 19.45 16.59
N THR A 2 8.05 19.06 15.76
CA THR A 2 7.82 18.48 14.43
C THR A 2 6.99 17.21 14.58
N ASP A 3 5.82 17.18 13.95
CA ASP A 3 4.97 16.00 13.88
C ASP A 3 5.75 14.85 13.23
N PHE A 4 6.27 13.93 14.05
CA PHE A 4 6.90 12.67 13.62
C PHE A 4 5.83 11.69 13.12
N ASN A 5 4.86 12.17 12.35
CA ASN A 5 3.89 11.35 11.63
C ASN A 5 4.37 11.06 10.20
N SER A 6 5.69 10.93 10.02
CA SER A 6 6.18 9.81 9.23
C SER A 6 5.82 8.53 10.00
N ALA A 7 4.53 8.19 10.05
CA ALA A 7 4.03 6.97 10.66
C ALA A 7 4.94 5.87 10.11
N LEU A 8 5.77 5.28 10.98
CA LEU A 8 6.72 4.25 10.59
C LEU A 8 5.88 3.09 10.07
N ILE A 9 5.68 3.05 8.75
CA ILE A 9 4.90 2.02 8.10
C ILE A 9 5.72 0.74 8.31
N PRO A 10 5.18 -0.28 9.00
CA PRO A 10 5.93 -1.46 9.30
C PRO A 10 6.36 -2.13 8.00
N MET A 11 7.65 -2.45 7.92
CA MET A 11 8.25 -3.13 6.78
C MET A 11 8.18 -4.63 7.01
N VAL A 12 7.67 -5.35 6.01
CA VAL A 12 7.57 -6.82 6.00
C VAL A 12 8.62 -7.36 5.05
N ILE A 13 9.37 -8.36 5.50
CA ILE A 13 10.37 -9.05 4.68
C ILE A 13 9.75 -10.36 4.18
N GLU A 14 9.66 -10.52 2.87
CA GLU A 14 9.25 -11.77 2.23
C GLU A 14 10.49 -12.52 1.73
N GLN A 15 10.67 -13.75 2.20
CA GLN A 15 11.70 -14.65 1.68
C GLN A 15 11.17 -15.35 0.41
N THR A 16 11.83 -15.12 -0.71
CA THR A 16 11.58 -15.84 -1.97
C THR A 16 12.76 -16.77 -2.26
N PRO A 17 12.60 -17.85 -3.05
CA PRO A 17 13.69 -18.76 -3.40
C PRO A 17 14.89 -18.10 -4.11
N ARG A 18 14.74 -16.85 -4.58
CA ARG A 18 15.79 -16.06 -5.24
C ARG A 18 16.33 -14.91 -4.37
N GLY A 19 15.91 -14.80 -3.11
CA GLY A 19 16.36 -13.78 -2.15
C GLY A 19 15.24 -13.17 -1.31
N GLU A 20 15.62 -12.23 -0.44
CA GLU A 20 14.69 -11.47 0.41
C GLU A 20 14.22 -10.19 -0.30
N ARG A 21 12.91 -9.93 -0.28
CA ARG A 21 12.33 -8.66 -0.72
C ARG A 21 11.61 -8.01 0.45
N SER A 22 11.98 -6.78 0.76
CA SER A 22 11.27 -5.93 1.71
C SER A 22 10.13 -5.19 1.00
N PHE A 23 8.98 -5.17 1.65
CA PHE A 23 7.80 -4.42 1.24
C PHE A 23 7.28 -3.63 2.44
N ASP A 24 6.65 -2.49 2.20
CA ASP A 24 5.77 -1.92 3.22
C ASP A 24 4.49 -2.79 3.34
N ILE A 25 3.82 -2.72 4.49
CA ILE A 25 2.62 -3.53 4.76
C ILE A 25 1.51 -3.29 3.72
N TYR A 26 1.37 -2.05 3.23
CA TYR A 26 0.32 -1.70 2.26
C TYR A 26 0.58 -2.33 0.89
N SER A 27 1.82 -2.34 0.42
CA SER A 27 2.23 -2.99 -0.83
C SER A 27 2.08 -4.51 -0.72
N ARG A 28 2.36 -5.08 0.46
CA ARG A 28 2.14 -6.50 0.71
C ARG A 28 0.66 -6.87 0.57
N LEU A 29 -0.22 -6.07 1.16
CA LEU A 29 -1.67 -6.29 1.11
C LEU A 29 -2.27 -5.99 -0.27
N LEU A 30 -1.71 -5.01 -1.00
CA LEU A 30 -2.08 -4.76 -2.39
C LEU A 30 -1.78 -5.98 -3.27
N LYS A 31 -0.66 -6.70 -3.04
CA LYS A 31 -0.38 -7.97 -3.74
C LYS A 31 -1.47 -9.03 -3.51
N GLU A 32 -2.13 -9.02 -2.36
CA GLU A 32 -3.26 -9.88 -2.00
C GLU A 32 -4.63 -9.31 -2.45
N ARG A 33 -4.63 -8.23 -3.25
CA ARG A 33 -5.81 -7.53 -3.76
C ARG A 33 -6.63 -6.82 -2.69
N VAL A 34 -5.98 -6.37 -1.61
CA VAL A 34 -6.62 -5.59 -0.53
C VAL A 34 -6.26 -4.11 -0.70
N ILE A 35 -7.28 -3.25 -0.77
CA ILE A 35 -7.14 -1.79 -0.85
C ILE A 35 -7.69 -1.17 0.43
N PHE A 36 -6.95 -0.23 1.02
CA PHE A 36 -7.40 0.54 2.17
C PHE A 36 -7.87 1.92 1.72
N LEU A 37 -9.08 2.29 2.13
CA LEU A 37 -9.61 3.64 2.02
C LEU A 37 -9.82 4.18 3.44
N SER A 38 -9.01 5.15 3.84
CA SER A 38 -9.13 5.81 5.13
C SER A 38 -9.22 7.32 4.95
N GLY A 39 -10.08 7.95 5.75
CA GLY A 39 -10.28 9.40 5.71
C GLY A 39 -11.31 9.89 4.69
N PRO A 40 -11.41 11.21 4.51
CA PRO A 40 -12.34 11.84 3.58
C PRO A 40 -12.03 11.46 2.12
N ILE A 41 -13.08 11.29 1.32
CA ILE A 41 -12.94 11.00 -0.11
C ILE A 41 -12.88 12.33 -0.86
N ASP A 42 -11.75 12.56 -1.52
CA ASP A 42 -11.58 13.63 -2.50
C ASP A 42 -11.32 13.05 -3.90
N ASP A 43 -11.24 13.92 -4.90
CA ASP A 43 -11.02 13.52 -6.30
C ASP A 43 -9.67 12.82 -6.49
N TYR A 44 -8.66 13.18 -5.70
CA TYR A 44 -7.33 12.59 -5.77
C TYR A 44 -7.33 11.14 -5.27
N ILE A 45 -7.86 10.89 -4.07
CA ILE A 45 -8.00 9.57 -3.48
C ILE A 45 -8.91 8.70 -4.34
N SER A 46 -10.01 9.27 -4.86
CA SER A 46 -10.92 8.56 -5.77
C SER A 46 -10.18 8.03 -7.01
N ASN A 47 -9.34 8.86 -7.63
CA ASN A 47 -8.57 8.46 -8.80
C ASN A 47 -7.53 7.37 -8.47
N LEU A 48 -6.88 7.45 -7.31
CA LEU A 48 -5.94 6.42 -6.85
C LEU A 48 -6.63 5.06 -6.63
N VAL A 49 -7.81 5.04 -6.00
CA VAL A 49 -8.56 3.80 -5.78
C VAL A 49 -8.98 3.18 -7.11
N VAL A 50 -9.47 3.99 -8.06
CA VAL A 50 -9.83 3.50 -9.41
C VAL A 50 -8.62 2.91 -10.12
N ALA A 51 -7.45 3.58 -10.05
CA ALA A 51 -6.21 3.06 -10.63
C ALA A 51 -5.80 1.71 -10.01
N GLN A 52 -5.91 1.56 -8.69
CA GLN A 52 -5.60 0.30 -7.99
C GLN A 52 -6.59 -0.82 -8.34
N LEU A 53 -7.88 -0.51 -8.51
CA LEU A 53 -8.88 -1.48 -8.95
C LEU A 53 -8.61 -1.98 -10.38
N LEU A 54 -8.26 -1.08 -11.30
CA LEU A 54 -7.92 -1.43 -12.68
C LEU A 54 -6.62 -2.25 -12.76
N PHE A 55 -5.63 -1.95 -11.91
CA PHE A 55 -4.37 -2.69 -11.85
C PHE A 55 -4.58 -4.20 -11.59
N PHE A 56 -5.57 -4.59 -10.79
CA PHE A 56 -5.86 -6.01 -10.53
C PHE A 56 -6.63 -6.73 -11.63
N ARG A 57 -7.24 -5.97 -12.55
CA ARG A 57 -8.13 -6.53 -13.58
C ARG A 57 -7.37 -7.00 -14.82
N VAL A 58 -6.15 -6.53 -15.02
CA VAL A 58 -5.24 -6.84 -16.15
C VAL A 58 -4.30 -7.99 -15.76
#